data_AF-A0A9D2DEM9-F1
#
_entry.id   AF-A0A9D2DEM9-F1
#
_cell.length_a   1.000
_cell.length_b   1.000
_cell.length_c   1.000
_cell.angle_alpha   90.00
_cell.angle_beta   90.00
_cell.angle_gamma   90.00
#
_symmetry.space_group_name_H-M   'P 1'
#
loop_
_entity.id
_entity.type
_entity.pdbx_description
1 polymer ?
#
loop_
_entity_poly.entity_id
_entity_poly.type
_entity_poly.pdbx_seq_one_letter_code
_entity_poly.pdbx_strand_id
1 'polypeptide(L)'
;MNEYQPLSADQRRQLAAQGCTADDWDRILVTEDFSPACIAHCGFGGEVRIAGEVTLRNVGTLANCDIRRGARIEQTAVVETVGRSSFGCGTPVAVINEGGGREVPLYPALTAQTAYLIALFRHRPEVAERLGRMIEREYTVPAASSMGTIGERASIRACGILRNVCIGPDAVLEGVSSLANGTVCSHAGQRTYLGADVRLRDFIVCGNSIVENGTTGERCFFGNGTHASALSVTDSLLFAGSHCENGELCSVLAGPYTISHHKSTLLIAGLFSFFNAGSGTNQSNHLLKSGPVHQGIHQRGCKYGSDAYMMLPALDGAFTTVIGRHKCHPDTSSFPFSLLIEQEGQSWLMPAANLAACGPKRDFAKWPARDRRDAHATDLIRFEAENPYLAERIARGLALCEELQAKATGDVVIHQRLRIRTAMLRRGIRLYRLAYERQLGAMLAASKTPDPLGEGGWTDLCGLYMPVAVVNALLEAIADGSCASLEHVTAALRDADARYPHYAAGWALARLTEQLGHTPTPGEIETARAAGLAAAEQLDALAADDLRAENAPSMAVGYGLDMADEEARMADFHTVRNL
;
A
#
# COMPACT_ATOMS: atom_id res chain seq x y z
N MET A 1 -35.68 -12.00 -8.60
CA MET A 1 -34.86 -11.65 -9.79
C MET A 1 -35.85 -11.13 -10.82
N ASN A 2 -35.77 -9.84 -11.17
CA ASN A 2 -36.60 -9.31 -12.26
C ASN A 2 -36.02 -9.84 -13.57
N GLU A 3 -36.82 -10.59 -14.33
CA GLU A 3 -36.40 -11.08 -15.64
C GLU A 3 -36.31 -9.91 -16.64
N TYR A 4 -35.34 -9.99 -17.54
CA TYR A 4 -35.18 -9.04 -18.64
C TYR A 4 -36.07 -9.47 -19.82
N GLN A 5 -36.84 -8.53 -20.35
CA GLN A 5 -37.75 -8.73 -21.48
C GLN A 5 -37.52 -7.70 -22.59
N PRO A 6 -37.85 -7.99 -23.85
CA PRO A 6 -37.74 -7.02 -24.94
C PRO A 6 -38.64 -5.79 -24.71
N LEU A 7 -38.23 -4.62 -25.23
CA LEU A 7 -39.05 -3.41 -25.21
C LEU A 7 -40.39 -3.62 -25.92
N SER A 8 -41.48 -3.11 -25.31
CA SER A 8 -42.79 -3.02 -25.95
C SER A 8 -42.79 -1.98 -27.09
N ALA A 9 -43.76 -2.08 -28.01
CA ALA A 9 -43.89 -1.12 -29.11
C ALA A 9 -44.07 0.33 -28.61
N ASP A 10 -44.80 0.53 -27.51
CA ASP A 10 -44.98 1.86 -26.89
C ASP A 10 -43.68 2.41 -26.32
N GLN A 11 -42.91 1.57 -25.62
CA GLN A 11 -41.61 1.97 -25.07
C GLN A 11 -40.63 2.36 -26.19
N ARG A 12 -40.57 1.60 -27.29
CA ARG A 12 -39.74 1.92 -28.46
C ARG A 12 -40.12 3.26 -29.08
N ARG A 13 -41.42 3.50 -29.28
CA ARG A 13 -41.92 4.78 -29.82
C ARG A 13 -41.55 5.96 -28.92
N GLN A 14 -41.69 5.78 -27.60
CA GLN A 14 -41.35 6.82 -26.64
C GLN A 14 -39.85 7.14 -26.65
N LEU A 15 -38.99 6.12 -26.61
CA LEU A 15 -37.53 6.30 -26.67
C LEU A 15 -37.07 7.00 -27.96
N ALA A 16 -37.64 6.62 -29.11
CA ALA A 16 -37.37 7.28 -30.39
C ALA A 16 -37.81 8.75 -30.39
N ALA A 17 -39.00 9.06 -29.84
CA ALA A 17 -39.48 10.43 -29.69
C ALA A 17 -38.61 11.28 -28.73
N GLN A 18 -37.96 10.63 -27.76
CA GLN A 18 -36.97 11.24 -26.86
C GLN A 18 -35.57 11.36 -27.47
N GLY A 19 -35.42 11.09 -28.78
CA GLY A 19 -34.17 11.23 -29.51
C GLY A 19 -33.17 10.10 -29.29
N CYS A 20 -33.62 8.93 -28.84
CA CYS A 20 -32.78 7.74 -28.76
C CYS A 20 -32.74 6.99 -30.10
N THR A 21 -31.61 6.35 -30.38
CA THR A 21 -31.41 5.48 -31.54
C THR A 21 -30.95 4.10 -31.10
N ALA A 22 -31.20 3.07 -31.91
CA ALA A 22 -30.66 1.73 -31.70
C ALA A 22 -30.30 1.12 -33.06
N ASP A 23 -29.22 0.34 -33.12
CA ASP A 23 -28.92 -0.50 -34.29
C ASP A 23 -29.94 -1.63 -34.44
N ASP A 24 -30.38 -2.22 -33.33
CA ASP A 24 -31.43 -3.22 -33.24
C ASP A 24 -32.20 -3.11 -31.92
N TRP A 25 -33.46 -2.67 -32.00
CA TRP A 25 -34.34 -2.51 -30.82
C TRP A 25 -34.70 -3.84 -30.14
N ASP A 26 -34.59 -4.98 -30.82
CA ASP A 26 -34.90 -6.29 -30.23
C ASP A 26 -33.79 -6.76 -29.26
N ARG A 27 -32.61 -6.13 -29.32
CA ARG A 27 -31.47 -6.40 -28.44
C ARG A 27 -31.43 -5.51 -27.20
N ILE A 28 -32.42 -4.63 -27.05
CA ILE A 28 -32.57 -3.78 -25.87
C ILE A 28 -33.57 -4.44 -24.93
N LEU A 29 -33.07 -4.91 -23.80
CA LEU A 29 -33.83 -5.68 -22.83
C LEU A 29 -34.02 -4.87 -21.54
N VAL A 30 -35.21 -4.93 -20.97
CA VAL A 30 -35.60 -4.13 -19.81
C VAL A 30 -36.28 -4.97 -18.73
N THR A 31 -36.23 -4.55 -17.46
CA THR A 31 -36.99 -5.20 -16.40
C THR A 31 -38.47 -4.78 -16.40
N GLU A 32 -39.33 -5.50 -15.68
CA GLU A 32 -40.77 -5.20 -15.58
C GLU A 32 -41.08 -3.76 -15.12
N ASP A 33 -40.28 -3.25 -14.18
CA ASP A 33 -40.41 -1.92 -13.58
C ASP A 33 -39.68 -0.80 -14.34
N PHE A 34 -39.25 -1.09 -15.57
CA PHE A 34 -38.61 -0.11 -16.44
C PHE A 34 -39.56 1.01 -16.87
N SER A 35 -39.04 2.25 -16.85
CA SER A 35 -39.72 3.42 -17.39
C SER A 35 -38.82 4.19 -18.37
N PRO A 36 -39.26 4.44 -19.61
CA PRO A 36 -38.51 5.24 -20.58
C PRO A 36 -38.47 6.74 -20.25
N ALA A 37 -39.24 7.23 -19.26
CA ALA A 37 -39.36 8.66 -18.95
C ALA A 37 -38.01 9.34 -18.60
N CYS A 38 -37.08 8.59 -18.02
CA CYS A 38 -35.76 9.08 -17.61
C CYS A 38 -34.65 8.83 -18.64
N ILE A 39 -35.01 8.42 -19.85
CA ILE A 39 -34.08 8.07 -20.94
C ILE A 39 -34.28 9.03 -22.11
N ALA A 40 -33.24 9.75 -22.52
CA ALA A 40 -33.30 10.68 -23.64
C ALA A 40 -31.94 10.87 -24.31
N HIS A 41 -31.94 11.09 -25.63
CA HIS A 41 -30.73 11.36 -26.43
C HIS A 41 -29.61 10.32 -26.21
N CYS A 42 -29.96 9.04 -26.33
CA CYS A 42 -29.02 7.93 -26.14
C CYS A 42 -28.89 7.07 -27.41
N GLY A 43 -27.67 6.71 -27.79
CA GLY A 43 -27.42 5.75 -28.87
C GLY A 43 -27.18 4.34 -28.30
N PHE A 44 -28.02 3.38 -28.64
CA PHE A 44 -27.88 1.98 -28.24
C PHE A 44 -27.23 1.15 -29.35
N GLY A 45 -26.31 0.26 -28.97
CA GLY A 45 -25.64 -0.65 -29.90
C GLY A 45 -25.48 -2.05 -29.31
N GLY A 46 -25.64 -3.09 -30.11
CA GLY A 46 -25.50 -4.46 -29.63
C GLY A 46 -26.53 -4.82 -28.55
N GLU A 47 -26.14 -5.62 -27.55
CA GLU A 47 -27.06 -6.01 -26.47
C GLU A 47 -26.97 -5.05 -25.27
N VAL A 48 -28.09 -4.43 -24.90
CA VAL A 48 -28.15 -3.52 -23.74
C VAL A 48 -29.26 -3.96 -22.81
N ARG A 49 -28.91 -4.20 -21.54
CA ARG A 49 -29.87 -4.57 -20.48
C ARG A 49 -30.05 -3.42 -19.52
N ILE A 50 -31.29 -3.00 -19.26
CA ILE A 50 -31.62 -1.82 -18.45
C ILE A 50 -32.61 -2.18 -17.35
N ALA A 51 -32.18 -2.08 -16.10
CA ALA A 51 -33.04 -2.30 -14.95
C ALA A 51 -33.95 -1.07 -14.63
N GLY A 52 -34.83 -1.23 -13.65
CA GLY A 52 -35.68 -0.15 -13.14
C GLY A 52 -34.90 1.02 -12.53
N GLU A 53 -35.55 2.19 -12.48
CA GLU A 53 -35.01 3.42 -11.87
C GLU A 53 -33.72 3.97 -12.52
N VAL A 54 -33.34 3.48 -13.71
CA VAL A 54 -32.16 3.96 -14.44
C VAL A 54 -32.43 5.33 -15.09
N THR A 55 -31.42 6.20 -15.09
CA THR A 55 -31.42 7.47 -15.82
C THR A 55 -30.32 7.48 -16.87
N LEU A 56 -30.69 7.72 -18.13
CA LEU A 56 -29.75 7.84 -19.25
C LEU A 56 -30.02 9.13 -20.01
N ARG A 57 -29.07 10.08 -20.04
CA ARG A 57 -29.27 11.36 -20.72
C ARG A 57 -28.04 11.79 -21.49
N ASN A 58 -28.21 12.07 -22.78
CA ASN A 58 -27.12 12.55 -23.64
C ASN A 58 -25.91 11.61 -23.60
N VAL A 59 -26.15 10.32 -23.89
CA VAL A 59 -25.10 9.31 -23.94
C VAL A 59 -24.86 8.93 -25.40
N GLY A 60 -23.67 9.22 -25.92
CA GLY A 60 -23.39 9.07 -27.34
C GLY A 60 -23.53 7.61 -27.81
N THR A 61 -22.93 6.68 -27.07
CA THR A 61 -23.05 5.24 -27.33
C THR A 61 -23.10 4.45 -26.03
N LEU A 62 -24.08 3.55 -25.94
CA LEU A 62 -24.25 2.51 -24.93
C LEU A 62 -24.29 1.18 -25.65
N ALA A 63 -23.25 0.35 -25.47
CA ALA A 63 -23.19 -0.91 -26.18
C ALA A 63 -22.65 -2.09 -25.36
N ASN A 64 -23.31 -3.24 -25.49
CA ASN A 64 -22.92 -4.49 -24.82
C ASN A 64 -22.72 -4.28 -23.31
N CYS A 65 -23.75 -3.80 -22.63
CA CYS A 65 -23.69 -3.49 -21.21
C CYS A 65 -24.97 -3.84 -20.45
N ASP A 66 -24.81 -4.18 -19.18
CA ASP A 66 -25.88 -4.44 -18.22
C ASP A 66 -25.91 -3.33 -17.17
N ILE A 67 -26.97 -2.52 -17.21
CA ILE A 67 -27.16 -1.31 -16.41
C ILE A 67 -28.13 -1.61 -15.28
N ARG A 68 -27.62 -1.67 -14.06
CA ARG A 68 -28.37 -2.11 -12.88
C ARG A 68 -29.21 -0.99 -12.26
N ARG A 69 -30.09 -1.39 -11.33
CA ARG A 69 -31.14 -0.54 -10.76
C ARG A 69 -30.58 0.79 -10.24
N GLY A 70 -31.24 1.89 -10.58
CA GLY A 70 -30.89 3.21 -10.05
C GLY A 70 -29.61 3.81 -10.62
N ALA A 71 -28.90 3.13 -11.54
CA ALA A 71 -27.70 3.69 -12.15
C ALA A 71 -28.02 4.93 -12.99
N ARG A 72 -27.09 5.87 -13.04
CA ARG A 72 -27.22 7.16 -13.73
C ARG A 72 -26.05 7.38 -14.67
N ILE A 73 -26.33 7.59 -15.95
CA ILE A 73 -25.33 7.87 -16.98
C ILE A 73 -25.75 9.12 -17.73
N GLU A 74 -24.97 10.19 -17.59
CA GLU A 74 -25.33 11.50 -18.13
C GLU A 74 -24.14 12.15 -18.82
N GLN A 75 -24.38 12.80 -19.97
CA GLN A 75 -23.39 13.60 -20.70
C GLN A 75 -22.09 12.83 -20.95
N THR A 76 -22.21 11.56 -21.34
CA THR A 76 -21.06 10.65 -21.49
C THR A 76 -20.90 10.24 -22.94
N ALA A 77 -19.69 10.31 -23.49
CA ALA A 77 -19.50 10.07 -24.92
C ALA A 77 -19.74 8.59 -25.28
N VAL A 78 -19.05 7.67 -24.60
CA VAL A 78 -19.13 6.23 -24.90
C VAL A 78 -19.06 5.41 -23.62
N VAL A 79 -19.96 4.45 -23.49
CA VAL A 79 -19.88 3.34 -22.55
C VAL A 79 -20.12 2.04 -23.32
N GLU A 80 -19.07 1.25 -23.53
CA GLU A 80 -19.18 0.07 -24.37
C GLU A 80 -18.30 -1.11 -23.93
N THR A 81 -18.72 -2.32 -24.32
CA THR A 81 -17.86 -3.50 -24.29
C THR A 81 -17.63 -4.01 -25.71
N VAL A 82 -16.36 -4.21 -26.07
CA VAL A 82 -15.91 -4.64 -27.39
C VAL A 82 -15.15 -5.95 -27.25
N GLY A 83 -15.58 -6.96 -28.03
CA GLY A 83 -15.01 -8.30 -27.98
C GLY A 83 -15.28 -8.98 -26.64
N ARG A 84 -14.40 -9.90 -26.26
CA ARG A 84 -14.43 -10.55 -24.94
C ARG A 84 -13.31 -9.95 -24.08
N SER A 85 -13.66 -9.45 -22.90
CA SER A 85 -12.75 -8.77 -21.97
C SER A 85 -12.87 -9.36 -20.57
N SER A 86 -11.75 -9.43 -19.84
CA SER A 86 -11.71 -9.74 -18.40
C SER A 86 -11.71 -8.49 -17.52
N PHE A 87 -11.88 -7.31 -18.12
CA PHE A 87 -12.01 -6.01 -17.41
C PHE A 87 -10.81 -5.73 -16.50
N GLY A 88 -9.61 -5.93 -17.03
CA GLY A 88 -8.33 -5.77 -16.33
C GLY A 88 -7.90 -6.99 -15.51
N CYS A 89 -8.80 -7.96 -15.21
CA CYS A 89 -8.44 -9.14 -14.44
C CYS A 89 -7.46 -10.03 -15.23
N GLY A 90 -6.40 -10.51 -14.57
CA GLY A 90 -5.34 -11.30 -15.17
C GLY A 90 -4.25 -10.50 -15.88
N THR A 91 -4.39 -9.19 -16.04
CA THR A 91 -3.33 -8.35 -16.61
C THR A 91 -2.07 -8.45 -15.75
N PRO A 92 -0.91 -8.83 -16.31
CA PRO A 92 0.35 -8.87 -15.57
C PRO A 92 0.90 -7.45 -15.35
N VAL A 93 1.35 -7.17 -14.13
CA VAL A 93 1.96 -5.89 -13.73
C VAL A 93 3.41 -6.10 -13.33
N ALA A 94 4.36 -5.49 -14.05
CA ALA A 94 5.80 -5.66 -13.82
C ALA A 94 6.30 -4.80 -12.65
N VAL A 95 6.02 -5.24 -11.42
CA VAL A 95 6.42 -4.53 -10.19
C VAL A 95 7.88 -4.75 -9.81
N ILE A 96 8.46 -3.80 -9.05
CA ILE A 96 9.79 -3.83 -8.42
C ILE A 96 10.96 -3.83 -9.42
N ASN A 97 10.78 -4.32 -10.65
CA ASN A 97 11.79 -4.34 -11.69
C ASN A 97 11.16 -4.00 -13.04
N GLU A 98 11.62 -2.91 -13.67
CA GLU A 98 11.16 -2.47 -14.99
C GLU A 98 11.48 -3.47 -16.11
N GLY A 99 12.52 -4.28 -15.93
CA GLY A 99 12.85 -5.37 -16.85
C GLY A 99 11.90 -6.57 -16.76
N GLY A 100 10.90 -6.54 -15.89
CA GLY A 100 9.98 -7.67 -15.64
C GLY A 100 10.55 -8.74 -14.71
N GLY A 101 9.98 -9.94 -14.78
CA GLY A 101 10.34 -11.11 -13.97
C GLY A 101 9.69 -11.16 -12.59
N ARG A 102 8.85 -10.17 -12.25
CA ARG A 102 8.12 -10.05 -10.99
C ARG A 102 6.62 -9.77 -11.21
N GLU A 103 6.08 -10.14 -12.36
CA GLU A 103 4.71 -9.86 -12.79
C GLU A 103 3.66 -10.37 -11.81
N VAL A 104 2.80 -9.47 -11.33
CA VAL A 104 1.65 -9.81 -10.48
C VAL A 104 0.37 -9.62 -11.30
N PRO A 105 -0.47 -10.67 -11.49
CA PRO A 105 -1.73 -10.52 -12.18
C PRO A 105 -2.75 -9.71 -11.36
N LEU A 106 -3.43 -8.76 -12.01
CA LEU A 106 -4.50 -7.97 -11.39
C LEU A 106 -5.75 -8.82 -11.12
N TYR A 107 -6.37 -8.65 -9.94
CA TYR A 107 -7.73 -9.11 -9.67
C TYR A 107 -8.36 -8.31 -8.52
N PRO A 108 -9.71 -8.20 -8.43
CA PRO A 108 -10.39 -7.33 -7.46
C PRO A 108 -10.05 -7.57 -5.98
N ALA A 109 -9.66 -8.79 -5.61
CA ALA A 109 -9.35 -9.18 -4.23
C ALA A 109 -7.83 -9.28 -3.96
N LEU A 110 -6.99 -8.74 -4.85
CA LEU A 110 -5.53 -8.77 -4.69
C LEU A 110 -5.11 -8.08 -3.39
N THR A 111 -4.39 -8.82 -2.55
CA THR A 111 -3.80 -8.31 -1.31
C THR A 111 -2.31 -8.03 -1.47
N ALA A 112 -1.80 -7.11 -0.66
CA ALA A 112 -0.37 -6.83 -0.55
C ALA A 112 0.42 -8.09 -0.20
N GLN A 113 -0.14 -8.98 0.63
CA GLN A 113 0.46 -10.26 1.00
C GLN A 113 0.58 -11.19 -0.22
N THR A 114 -0.50 -11.37 -0.99
CA THR A 114 -0.48 -12.24 -2.17
C THR A 114 0.45 -11.69 -3.25
N ALA A 115 0.42 -10.37 -3.47
CA ALA A 115 1.35 -9.70 -4.36
C ALA A 115 2.80 -9.88 -3.92
N TYR A 116 3.10 -9.77 -2.63
CA TYR A 116 4.43 -10.02 -2.08
C TYR A 116 4.88 -11.47 -2.30
N LEU A 117 3.99 -12.45 -2.06
CA LEU A 117 4.29 -13.87 -2.29
C LEU A 117 4.66 -14.13 -3.75
N ILE A 118 3.87 -13.60 -4.69
CA ILE A 118 4.12 -13.71 -6.13
C ILE A 118 5.40 -12.96 -6.54
N ALA A 119 5.57 -11.72 -6.08
CA ALA A 119 6.65 -10.85 -6.53
C ALA A 119 8.02 -11.24 -5.95
N LEU A 120 8.10 -11.62 -4.67
CA LEU A 120 9.40 -11.81 -3.99
C LEU A 120 9.89 -13.26 -3.90
N PHE A 121 9.02 -14.27 -3.92
CA PHE A 121 9.43 -15.68 -3.83
C PHE A 121 9.71 -16.31 -5.19
N ARG A 122 10.28 -15.56 -6.13
CA ARG A 122 10.58 -16.00 -7.52
C ARG A 122 11.56 -17.16 -7.63
N HIS A 123 12.32 -17.44 -6.58
CA HIS A 123 13.15 -18.64 -6.47
C HIS A 123 12.33 -19.94 -6.28
N ARG A 124 11.02 -19.83 -6.03
CA ARG A 124 10.03 -20.92 -6.00
C ARG A 124 9.01 -20.74 -7.14
N PRO A 125 9.38 -21.04 -8.40
CA PRO A 125 8.54 -20.74 -9.57
C PRO A 125 7.16 -21.41 -9.51
N GLU A 126 7.08 -22.62 -8.94
CA GLU A 126 5.84 -23.38 -8.76
C GLU A 126 4.79 -22.62 -7.94
N VAL A 127 5.21 -21.83 -6.94
CA VAL A 127 4.30 -21.03 -6.10
C VAL A 127 3.66 -19.93 -6.96
N ALA A 128 4.48 -19.17 -7.69
CA ALA A 128 3.99 -18.08 -8.53
C ALA A 128 3.08 -18.60 -9.65
N GLU A 129 3.45 -19.73 -10.26
CA GLU A 129 2.65 -20.39 -11.30
C GLU A 129 1.30 -20.89 -10.77
N ARG A 130 1.27 -21.52 -9.59
CA ARG A 130 0.02 -22.01 -8.98
C ARG A 130 -0.88 -20.87 -8.53
N LEU A 131 -0.33 -19.82 -7.92
CA LEU A 131 -1.10 -18.61 -7.60
C LEU A 131 -1.67 -17.97 -8.88
N GLY A 132 -0.87 -17.89 -9.95
CA GLY A 132 -1.32 -17.43 -11.26
C GLY A 132 -2.51 -18.23 -11.80
N ARG A 133 -2.44 -19.57 -11.74
CA ARG A 133 -3.56 -20.45 -12.12
C ARG A 133 -4.81 -20.27 -11.27
N MET A 134 -4.66 -20.08 -9.95
CA MET A 134 -5.80 -19.82 -9.07
C MET A 134 -6.48 -18.50 -9.44
N ILE A 135 -5.71 -17.44 -9.68
CA ILE A 135 -6.22 -16.13 -10.14
C ILE A 135 -6.94 -16.28 -11.47
N GLU A 136 -6.34 -16.99 -12.42
CA GLU A 136 -6.95 -17.21 -13.73
C GLU A 136 -8.30 -17.91 -13.61
N ARG A 137 -8.34 -19.01 -12.86
CA ARG A 137 -9.54 -19.84 -12.68
C ARG A 137 -10.65 -19.14 -11.90
N GLU A 138 -10.31 -18.39 -10.86
CA GLU A 138 -11.28 -17.84 -9.90
C GLU A 138 -11.72 -16.41 -10.23
N TYR A 139 -10.89 -15.64 -10.95
CA TYR A 139 -11.18 -14.24 -11.27
C TYR A 139 -11.11 -13.92 -12.77
N THR A 140 -10.07 -14.33 -13.48
CA THR A 140 -9.89 -13.92 -14.90
C THR A 140 -10.91 -14.57 -15.84
N VAL A 141 -11.02 -15.89 -15.82
CA VAL A 141 -11.95 -16.64 -16.68
C VAL A 141 -13.41 -16.34 -16.30
N PRO A 142 -13.81 -16.30 -15.01
CA PRO A 142 -15.17 -15.93 -14.63
C PRO A 142 -15.55 -14.48 -14.97
N ALA A 143 -14.60 -13.54 -14.91
CA ALA A 143 -14.86 -12.15 -15.33
C ALA A 143 -14.97 -11.98 -16.85
N ALA A 144 -14.44 -12.92 -17.64
CA ALA A 144 -14.38 -12.79 -19.09
C ALA A 144 -15.78 -12.76 -19.73
N SER A 145 -16.18 -11.60 -20.24
CA SER A 145 -17.51 -11.38 -20.82
C SER A 145 -17.41 -10.49 -22.07
N SER A 146 -18.39 -10.60 -22.95
CA SER A 146 -18.63 -9.62 -24.01
C SER A 146 -19.58 -8.50 -23.57
N MET A 147 -20.02 -8.52 -22.31
CA MET A 147 -20.94 -7.56 -21.74
C MET A 147 -20.38 -7.02 -20.41
N GLY A 148 -20.22 -5.69 -20.33
CA GLY A 148 -19.78 -4.98 -19.13
C GLY A 148 -20.93 -4.68 -18.18
N THR A 149 -20.64 -4.43 -16.92
CA THR A 149 -21.67 -4.15 -15.90
C THR A 149 -21.52 -2.74 -15.32
N ILE A 150 -22.65 -2.06 -15.15
CA ILE A 150 -22.75 -0.80 -14.41
C ILE A 150 -23.65 -1.06 -13.20
N GLY A 151 -23.03 -1.06 -12.03
CA GLY A 151 -23.62 -1.47 -10.76
C GLY A 151 -24.75 -0.58 -10.28
N GLU A 152 -25.49 -1.08 -9.28
CA GLU A 152 -26.63 -0.36 -8.72
C GLU A 152 -26.24 1.02 -8.23
N ARG A 153 -27.05 2.03 -8.57
CA ARG A 153 -26.85 3.44 -8.15
C ARG A 153 -25.48 4.03 -8.50
N ALA A 154 -24.70 3.38 -9.36
CA ALA A 154 -23.48 3.96 -9.89
C ALA A 154 -23.82 5.24 -10.68
N SER A 155 -22.97 6.26 -10.56
CA SER A 155 -23.16 7.56 -11.19
C SER A 155 -22.00 7.86 -12.13
N ILE A 156 -22.29 7.99 -13.42
CA ILE A 156 -21.34 8.32 -14.47
C ILE A 156 -21.77 9.63 -15.10
N ARG A 157 -20.96 10.69 -14.97
CA ARG A 157 -21.32 12.02 -15.43
C ARG A 157 -20.17 12.69 -16.16
N ALA A 158 -20.48 13.36 -17.28
CA ALA A 158 -19.52 14.17 -18.01
C ALA A 158 -18.24 13.39 -18.40
N CYS A 159 -18.37 12.09 -18.69
CA CYS A 159 -17.24 11.22 -18.99
C CYS A 159 -16.99 11.12 -20.51
N GLY A 160 -15.74 10.88 -20.90
CA GLY A 160 -15.36 10.58 -22.27
C GLY A 160 -15.66 9.13 -22.63
N ILE A 161 -14.61 8.32 -22.79
CA ILE A 161 -14.72 6.95 -23.29
C ILE A 161 -14.51 5.95 -22.15
N LEU A 162 -15.52 5.14 -21.87
CA LEU A 162 -15.45 4.00 -20.95
C LEU A 162 -15.59 2.71 -21.76
N ARG A 163 -14.47 2.03 -22.04
CA ARG A 163 -14.43 0.85 -22.91
C ARG A 163 -13.92 -0.37 -22.16
N ASN A 164 -14.68 -1.46 -22.18
CA ASN A 164 -14.33 -2.69 -21.46
C ASN A 164 -14.11 -2.42 -19.97
N VAL A 165 -15.06 -1.74 -19.34
CA VAL A 165 -14.98 -1.37 -17.91
C VAL A 165 -16.19 -1.92 -17.16
N CYS A 166 -15.94 -2.55 -16.00
CA CYS A 166 -16.97 -2.90 -15.03
C CYS A 166 -16.96 -1.90 -13.88
N ILE A 167 -18.14 -1.41 -13.49
CA ILE A 167 -18.33 -0.38 -12.47
C ILE A 167 -19.22 -0.96 -11.37
N GLY A 168 -18.72 -0.97 -10.13
CA GLY A 168 -19.43 -1.49 -8.97
C GLY A 168 -20.53 -0.56 -8.44
N PRO A 169 -21.41 -1.06 -7.54
CA PRO A 169 -22.44 -0.26 -6.91
C PRO A 169 -21.95 1.02 -6.23
N ASP A 170 -22.76 2.07 -6.30
CA ASP A 170 -22.52 3.41 -5.70
C ASP A 170 -21.20 4.09 -6.14
N ALA A 171 -20.46 3.55 -7.12
CA ALA A 171 -19.27 4.20 -7.66
C ALA A 171 -19.62 5.52 -8.36
N VAL A 172 -18.75 6.52 -8.23
CA VAL A 172 -18.94 7.84 -8.83
C VAL A 172 -17.79 8.14 -9.79
N LEU A 173 -18.13 8.30 -11.07
CA LEU A 173 -17.22 8.72 -12.13
C LEU A 173 -17.69 10.09 -12.63
N GLU A 174 -16.86 11.12 -12.48
CA GLU A 174 -17.20 12.49 -12.90
C GLU A 174 -16.04 13.13 -13.66
N GLY A 175 -16.27 13.51 -14.92
CA GLY A 175 -15.25 14.18 -15.73
C GLY A 175 -14.13 13.26 -16.22
N VAL A 176 -14.28 11.94 -16.10
CA VAL A 176 -13.23 10.98 -16.49
C VAL A 176 -13.00 11.05 -18.00
N SER A 177 -11.75 11.22 -18.42
CA SER A 177 -11.38 11.36 -19.83
C SER A 177 -11.47 10.04 -20.59
N SER A 178 -10.85 8.97 -20.08
CA SER A 178 -10.86 7.66 -20.72
C SER A 178 -10.52 6.53 -19.75
N LEU A 179 -11.33 5.48 -19.73
CA LEU A 179 -11.03 4.21 -19.04
C LEU A 179 -11.07 3.07 -20.05
N ALA A 180 -10.05 2.21 -20.02
CA ALA A 180 -9.92 1.06 -20.91
C ALA A 180 -9.51 -0.21 -20.15
N ASN A 181 -10.23 -1.31 -20.36
CA ASN A 181 -9.91 -2.63 -19.80
C ASN A 181 -9.66 -2.58 -18.27
N GLY A 182 -10.70 -2.35 -17.49
CA GLY A 182 -10.53 -2.25 -16.04
C GLY A 182 -11.78 -2.43 -15.22
N THR A 183 -11.60 -2.50 -13.91
CA THR A 183 -12.69 -2.67 -12.96
C THR A 183 -12.62 -1.60 -11.88
N VAL A 184 -13.71 -0.87 -11.68
CA VAL A 184 -13.92 0.02 -10.53
C VAL A 184 -14.76 -0.74 -9.51
N CYS A 185 -14.10 -1.38 -8.55
CA CYS A 185 -14.77 -2.08 -7.46
C CYS A 185 -15.36 -1.06 -6.49
N SER A 186 -16.64 -1.21 -6.18
CA SER A 186 -17.33 -0.41 -5.19
C SER A 186 -18.49 -1.23 -4.63
N HIS A 187 -18.90 -0.95 -3.40
CA HIS A 187 -20.01 -1.60 -2.72
C HIS A 187 -20.99 -0.58 -2.18
N ALA A 188 -22.13 -1.06 -1.70
CA ALA A 188 -23.18 -0.22 -1.18
C ALA A 188 -22.67 0.72 -0.07
N GLY A 189 -22.88 2.03 -0.22
CA GLY A 189 -22.45 3.05 0.75
C GLY A 189 -20.96 3.41 0.75
N GLN A 190 -20.16 2.85 -0.16
CA GLN A 190 -18.75 3.23 -0.34
C GLN A 190 -18.60 4.50 -1.17
N ARG A 191 -17.46 5.19 -1.01
CA ARG A 191 -17.10 6.39 -1.80
C ARG A 191 -15.92 6.08 -2.73
N THR A 192 -16.15 5.21 -3.70
CA THR A 192 -15.16 5.00 -4.77
C THR A 192 -15.37 6.08 -5.83
N TYR A 193 -14.37 6.94 -6.01
CA TYR A 193 -14.48 8.13 -6.86
C TYR A 193 -13.36 8.20 -7.89
N LEU A 194 -13.74 8.36 -9.16
CA LEU A 194 -12.84 8.70 -10.25
C LEU A 194 -13.22 10.08 -10.80
N GLY A 195 -12.30 11.04 -10.66
CA GLY A 195 -12.54 12.45 -10.95
C GLY A 195 -12.10 12.91 -12.33
N ALA A 196 -12.06 14.24 -12.48
CA ALA A 196 -11.81 14.90 -13.75
C ALA A 196 -10.46 14.51 -14.38
N ASP A 197 -10.49 14.35 -15.70
CA ASP A 197 -9.34 14.09 -16.57
C ASP A 197 -8.56 12.79 -16.29
N VAL A 198 -9.08 11.91 -15.45
CA VAL A 198 -8.48 10.60 -15.19
C VAL A 198 -8.41 9.77 -16.48
N ARG A 199 -7.25 9.14 -16.72
CA ARG A 199 -7.02 8.23 -17.84
C ARG A 199 -6.34 6.95 -17.39
N LEU A 200 -7.07 5.84 -17.39
CA LEU A 200 -6.54 4.54 -16.95
C LEU A 200 -6.70 3.47 -18.02
N ARG A 201 -5.68 2.62 -18.18
CA ARG A 201 -5.68 1.43 -19.01
C ARG A 201 -5.21 0.22 -18.20
N ASP A 202 -5.85 -0.92 -18.36
CA ASP A 202 -5.43 -2.18 -17.71
C ASP A 202 -5.34 -2.01 -16.19
N PHE A 203 -6.48 -1.73 -15.55
CA PHE A 203 -6.50 -1.26 -14.16
C PHE A 203 -7.54 -1.95 -13.29
N ILE A 204 -7.29 -1.91 -11.97
CA ILE A 204 -8.30 -2.19 -10.95
C ILE A 204 -8.25 -1.11 -9.88
N VAL A 205 -9.40 -0.51 -9.56
CA VAL A 205 -9.58 0.43 -8.45
C VAL A 205 -10.50 -0.21 -7.42
N CYS A 206 -10.01 -0.43 -6.21
CA CYS A 206 -10.75 -1.03 -5.11
C CYS A 206 -11.62 0.00 -4.36
N GLY A 207 -12.53 -0.51 -3.53
CA GLY A 207 -13.48 0.28 -2.76
C GLY A 207 -12.86 1.42 -1.94
N ASN A 208 -13.63 2.49 -1.73
CA ASN A 208 -13.23 3.70 -0.98
C ASN A 208 -11.99 4.43 -1.53
N SER A 209 -11.52 4.08 -2.73
CA SER A 209 -10.39 4.77 -3.35
C SER A 209 -10.83 6.03 -4.09
N ILE A 210 -9.96 7.03 -4.11
CA ILE A 210 -10.14 8.31 -4.78
C ILE A 210 -9.02 8.46 -5.80
N VAL A 211 -9.36 8.53 -7.09
CA VAL A 211 -8.41 8.74 -8.18
C VAL A 211 -8.87 9.96 -8.96
N GLU A 212 -8.08 11.04 -8.97
CA GLU A 212 -8.58 12.34 -9.46
C GLU A 212 -7.48 13.23 -10.06
N ASN A 213 -7.86 14.46 -10.41
CA ASN A 213 -6.98 15.54 -10.87
C ASN A 213 -6.05 15.14 -12.01
N GLY A 214 -6.60 14.51 -13.05
CA GLY A 214 -5.83 14.16 -14.24
C GLY A 214 -4.84 13.00 -14.05
N THR A 215 -5.03 12.18 -13.01
CA THR A 215 -4.21 10.98 -12.80
C THR A 215 -4.24 10.07 -14.04
N THR A 216 -3.06 9.70 -14.52
CA THR A 216 -2.89 8.81 -15.67
C THR A 216 -2.23 7.51 -15.25
N GLY A 217 -2.62 6.39 -15.86
CA GLY A 217 -1.92 5.15 -15.59
C GLY A 217 -2.23 3.97 -16.50
N GLU A 218 -1.31 3.01 -16.46
CA GLU A 218 -1.35 1.78 -17.25
C GLU A 218 -0.83 0.60 -16.43
N ARG A 219 -1.51 -0.55 -16.48
CA ARG A 219 -1.16 -1.76 -15.70
C ARG A 219 -1.04 -1.43 -14.21
N CYS A 220 -2.12 -0.94 -13.61
CA CYS A 220 -2.08 -0.42 -12.24
C CYS A 220 -3.20 -0.94 -11.33
N PHE A 221 -2.89 -1.01 -10.04
CA PHE A 221 -3.82 -1.40 -8.99
C PHE A 221 -3.89 -0.33 -7.91
N PHE A 222 -5.10 0.06 -7.53
CA PHE A 222 -5.37 0.95 -6.41
C PHE A 222 -6.17 0.18 -5.37
N GLY A 223 -5.51 -0.25 -4.30
CA GLY A 223 -6.08 -1.00 -3.18
C GLY A 223 -7.00 -0.14 -2.33
N ASN A 224 -7.72 -0.78 -1.40
CA ASN A 224 -8.80 -0.13 -0.66
C ASN A 224 -8.36 1.17 0.07
N GLY A 225 -9.13 2.24 -0.09
CA GLY A 225 -8.85 3.52 0.57
C GLY A 225 -7.59 4.23 0.04
N THR A 226 -7.14 3.93 -1.19
CA THR A 226 -6.01 4.62 -1.82
C THR A 226 -6.45 6.01 -2.32
N HIS A 227 -5.56 6.99 -2.22
CA HIS A 227 -5.75 8.32 -2.83
C HIS A 227 -4.65 8.60 -3.86
N ALA A 228 -5.05 8.84 -5.11
CA ALA A 228 -4.17 9.22 -6.20
C ALA A 228 -4.66 10.52 -6.87
N SER A 229 -3.78 11.52 -6.97
CA SER A 229 -4.15 12.86 -7.48
C SER A 229 -3.00 13.48 -8.28
N ALA A 230 -3.26 13.92 -9.52
CA ALA A 230 -2.23 14.46 -10.41
C ALA A 230 -0.99 13.53 -10.51
N LEU A 231 -1.24 12.23 -10.62
CA LEU A 231 -0.23 11.18 -10.54
C LEU A 231 -0.05 10.47 -11.90
N SER A 232 1.17 10.09 -12.24
CA SER A 232 1.45 9.16 -13.35
C SER A 232 1.85 7.79 -12.80
N VAL A 233 1.14 6.73 -13.19
CA VAL A 233 1.32 5.37 -12.63
C VAL A 233 1.46 4.34 -13.73
N THR A 234 2.63 3.71 -13.83
CA THR A 234 2.87 2.62 -14.80
C THR A 234 3.39 1.38 -14.07
N ASP A 235 2.86 0.21 -14.41
CA ASP A 235 3.32 -1.08 -13.89
C ASP A 235 3.39 -1.14 -12.35
N SER A 236 2.42 -0.52 -11.66
CA SER A 236 2.53 -0.28 -10.22
C SER A 236 1.28 -0.68 -9.45
N LEU A 237 1.49 -1.21 -8.25
CA LEU A 237 0.45 -1.61 -7.31
C LEU A 237 0.54 -0.73 -6.07
N LEU A 238 -0.53 0.01 -5.79
CA LEU A 238 -0.69 0.81 -4.58
C LEU A 238 -1.66 0.08 -3.66
N PHE A 239 -1.22 -0.36 -2.49
CA PHE A 239 -2.05 -1.08 -1.52
C PHE A 239 -2.61 -0.16 -0.43
N ALA A 240 -3.43 -0.72 0.45
CA ALA A 240 -4.35 0.05 1.26
C ALA A 240 -3.74 1.23 2.04
N GLY A 241 -4.49 2.33 2.08
CA GLY A 241 -4.10 3.56 2.77
C GLY A 241 -2.92 4.32 2.13
N SER A 242 -2.48 3.91 0.93
CA SER A 242 -1.47 4.67 0.17
C SER A 242 -2.06 5.98 -0.34
N HIS A 243 -1.23 7.03 -0.34
CA HIS A 243 -1.61 8.37 -0.76
C HIS A 243 -0.48 8.96 -1.61
N CYS A 244 -0.68 9.03 -2.91
CA CYS A 244 0.33 9.46 -3.87
C CYS A 244 -0.21 10.61 -4.74
N GLU A 245 0.46 11.77 -4.68
CA GLU A 245 0.09 12.96 -5.44
C GLU A 245 1.28 13.56 -6.18
N ASN A 246 1.01 14.22 -7.30
CA ASN A 246 1.95 15.13 -7.98
C ASN A 246 3.28 14.49 -8.43
N GLY A 247 3.32 13.17 -8.58
CA GLY A 247 4.54 12.40 -8.83
C GLY A 247 4.37 11.29 -9.88
N GLU A 248 5.39 10.46 -9.97
CA GLU A 248 5.46 9.32 -10.89
C GLU A 248 5.81 8.05 -10.12
N LEU A 249 5.03 6.98 -10.37
CA LEU A 249 5.29 5.63 -9.90
C LEU A 249 5.50 4.71 -11.12
N CYS A 250 6.68 4.09 -11.22
CA CYS A 250 7.01 3.18 -12.32
C CYS A 250 7.55 1.84 -11.78
N SER A 251 6.91 0.72 -12.10
CA SER A 251 7.32 -0.61 -11.60
C SER A 251 7.46 -0.65 -10.07
N VAL A 252 6.41 -0.22 -9.36
CA VAL A 252 6.42 -0.09 -7.90
C VAL A 252 5.45 -1.09 -7.25
N LEU A 253 5.91 -1.78 -6.21
CA LEU A 253 5.02 -2.39 -5.21
C LEU A 253 4.98 -1.46 -4.00
N ALA A 254 3.98 -0.58 -3.99
CA ALA A 254 3.67 0.30 -2.89
C ALA A 254 2.76 -0.45 -1.92
N GLY A 255 3.36 -1.15 -0.98
CA GLY A 255 2.67 -1.74 0.16
C GLY A 255 1.92 -0.69 0.99
N PRO A 256 1.14 -1.11 1.99
CA PRO A 256 0.23 -0.22 2.69
C PRO A 256 0.90 1.04 3.24
N TYR A 257 0.16 2.15 3.22
CA TYR A 257 0.61 3.46 3.69
C TYR A 257 1.91 3.95 3.04
N THR A 258 2.05 3.75 1.73
CA THR A 258 3.09 4.44 0.94
C THR A 258 2.61 5.84 0.58
N ILE A 259 3.32 6.86 1.06
CA ILE A 259 2.91 8.26 1.00
C ILE A 259 3.90 9.08 0.16
N SER A 260 3.37 9.79 -0.83
CA SER A 260 4.05 10.87 -1.56
C SER A 260 3.05 11.98 -1.83
N HIS A 261 3.26 13.19 -1.32
CA HIS A 261 2.27 14.28 -1.45
C HIS A 261 2.78 15.45 -2.31
N HIS A 262 4.09 15.57 -2.42
CA HIS A 262 4.73 16.75 -2.99
C HIS A 262 5.18 16.52 -4.43
N LYS A 263 5.23 17.61 -5.20
CA LYS A 263 5.67 17.62 -6.60
C LYS A 263 7.07 17.02 -6.78
N SER A 264 7.30 16.52 -7.99
CA SER A 264 8.61 16.06 -8.47
C SER A 264 9.13 14.79 -7.78
N THR A 265 8.24 13.97 -7.23
CA THR A 265 8.60 12.66 -6.69
C THR A 265 8.61 11.60 -7.79
N LEU A 266 9.68 10.82 -7.91
CA LEU A 266 9.76 9.59 -8.69
C LEU A 266 10.04 8.42 -7.74
N LEU A 267 9.10 7.48 -7.66
CA LEU A 267 9.31 6.16 -7.06
C LEU A 267 9.40 5.14 -8.20
N ILE A 268 10.50 4.40 -8.27
CA ILE A 268 10.75 3.51 -9.42
C ILE A 268 11.42 2.21 -9.00
N ALA A 269 11.05 1.12 -9.66
CA ALA A 269 11.66 -0.21 -9.52
C ALA A 269 11.89 -0.60 -8.05
N GLY A 270 10.84 -0.48 -7.23
CA GLY A 270 10.98 -0.52 -5.78
C GLY A 270 9.84 -1.18 -5.03
N LEU A 271 10.18 -1.77 -3.88
CA LEU A 271 9.24 -2.13 -2.83
C LEU A 271 9.24 -1.04 -1.76
N PHE A 272 8.05 -0.54 -1.42
CA PHE A 272 7.85 0.46 -0.35
C PHE A 272 6.75 -0.03 0.59
N SER A 273 6.88 0.21 1.89
CA SER A 273 5.82 -0.12 2.84
C SER A 273 5.87 0.85 4.02
N PHE A 274 4.73 1.41 4.40
CA PHE A 274 4.65 2.46 5.42
C PHE A 274 5.64 3.61 5.15
N PHE A 275 5.85 3.89 3.87
CA PHE A 275 6.93 4.73 3.38
C PHE A 275 6.50 6.19 3.30
N ASN A 276 7.44 7.11 3.52
CA ASN A 276 7.20 8.53 3.30
C ASN A 276 8.24 9.12 2.34
N ALA A 277 7.79 9.61 1.19
CA ALA A 277 8.59 10.33 0.24
C ALA A 277 8.52 11.84 0.51
N GLY A 278 9.65 12.44 0.88
CA GLY A 278 9.81 13.89 0.91
C GLY A 278 9.73 14.49 -0.50
N SER A 279 9.49 15.80 -0.57
CA SER A 279 9.41 16.51 -1.86
C SER A 279 10.66 16.33 -2.70
N GLY A 280 10.51 16.05 -3.99
CA GLY A 280 11.66 15.84 -4.88
C GLY A 280 12.41 14.53 -4.65
N THR A 281 11.82 13.56 -3.93
CA THR A 281 12.39 12.21 -3.81
C THR A 281 12.57 11.61 -5.19
N ASN A 282 13.77 11.12 -5.51
CA ASN A 282 14.09 10.60 -6.82
C ASN A 282 15.00 9.37 -6.73
N GLN A 283 14.89 8.45 -7.68
CA GLN A 283 15.68 7.22 -7.70
C GLN A 283 16.09 6.89 -9.13
N SER A 284 17.17 6.14 -9.29
CA SER A 284 17.60 5.66 -10.60
C SER A 284 18.03 4.21 -10.52
N ASN A 285 17.54 3.41 -11.47
CA ASN A 285 17.81 1.98 -11.58
C ASN A 285 18.55 1.58 -12.88
N HIS A 286 18.76 2.55 -13.76
CA HIS A 286 19.53 2.36 -14.99
C HIS A 286 21.01 2.26 -14.68
N LEU A 287 21.63 1.18 -15.17
CA LEU A 287 23.07 1.10 -15.27
C LEU A 287 23.42 1.22 -16.75
N LEU A 288 24.22 2.24 -17.10
CA LEU A 288 24.45 2.74 -18.47
C LEU A 288 24.59 1.66 -19.56
N LYS A 289 25.14 0.49 -19.23
CA LYS A 289 25.40 -0.62 -20.17
C LYS A 289 24.38 -1.75 -20.15
N SER A 290 23.62 -1.95 -19.07
CA SER A 290 22.75 -3.12 -18.87
C SER A 290 21.26 -2.77 -18.80
N GLY A 291 20.89 -1.49 -18.94
CA GLY A 291 19.50 -1.05 -18.89
C GLY A 291 18.92 -0.97 -17.47
N PRO A 292 17.58 -0.88 -17.34
CA PRO A 292 16.86 -0.71 -16.07
C PRO A 292 16.67 -2.05 -15.34
N VAL A 293 17.76 -2.62 -14.81
CA VAL A 293 17.75 -3.96 -14.20
C VAL A 293 17.80 -3.95 -12.67
N HIS A 294 18.09 -2.80 -12.07
CA HIS A 294 18.24 -2.69 -10.62
C HIS A 294 16.90 -2.44 -9.94
N GLN A 295 16.85 -2.81 -8.66
CA GLN A 295 15.67 -2.61 -7.84
C GLN A 295 16.05 -2.12 -6.44
N GLY A 296 15.13 -1.40 -5.81
CA GLY A 296 15.22 -0.93 -4.44
C GLY A 296 14.29 -1.70 -3.52
N ILE A 297 14.73 -1.97 -2.30
CA ILE A 297 13.86 -2.50 -1.24
C ILE A 297 13.90 -1.54 -0.07
N HIS A 298 12.80 -0.83 0.16
CA HIS A 298 12.65 0.13 1.23
C HIS A 298 11.69 -0.46 2.26
N GLN A 299 12.25 -1.07 3.31
CA GLN A 299 11.46 -1.79 4.30
C GLN A 299 10.51 -0.86 5.05
N ARG A 300 9.58 -1.47 5.80
CA ARG A 300 8.57 -0.78 6.61
C ARG A 300 9.10 0.49 7.27
N GLY A 301 8.37 1.59 7.10
CA GLY A 301 8.60 2.82 7.87
C GLY A 301 9.76 3.68 7.37
N CYS A 302 10.42 3.32 6.27
CA CYS A 302 11.49 4.14 5.70
C CYS A 302 10.96 5.51 5.27
N LYS A 303 11.83 6.52 5.38
CA LYS A 303 11.49 7.89 5.02
C LYS A 303 12.60 8.52 4.21
N TYR A 304 12.23 9.25 3.16
CA TYR A 304 13.16 10.03 2.36
C TYR A 304 12.93 11.50 2.67
N GLY A 305 13.99 12.21 3.04
CA GLY A 305 13.97 13.65 3.19
C GLY A 305 13.68 14.35 1.85
N SER A 306 13.39 15.64 1.91
CA SER A 306 13.26 16.44 0.67
C SER A 306 14.56 16.43 -0.13
N ASP A 307 14.44 16.34 -1.46
CA ASP A 307 15.53 16.19 -2.44
C ASP A 307 16.43 14.96 -2.21
N ALA A 308 15.93 13.94 -1.50
CA ALA A 308 16.65 12.68 -1.35
C ALA A 308 16.75 11.96 -2.70
N TYR A 309 17.95 11.46 -2.99
CA TYR A 309 18.22 10.68 -4.19
C TYR A 309 18.84 9.32 -3.83
N MET A 310 18.37 8.25 -4.47
CA MET A 310 18.94 6.91 -4.30
C MET A 310 19.31 6.26 -5.64
N MET A 311 20.58 5.87 -5.77
CA MET A 311 21.03 5.01 -6.86
C MET A 311 20.81 3.54 -6.51
N LEU A 312 19.91 2.88 -7.25
CA LEU A 312 19.61 1.45 -7.10
C LEU A 312 20.73 0.59 -7.74
N PRO A 313 21.04 -0.60 -7.20
CA PRO A 313 20.28 -1.30 -6.17
C PRO A 313 20.57 -0.74 -4.78
N ALA A 314 19.56 -0.72 -3.93
CA ALA A 314 19.68 -0.27 -2.55
C ALA A 314 18.71 -1.05 -1.66
N LEU A 315 19.09 -1.24 -0.40
CA LEU A 315 18.23 -1.85 0.59
C LEU A 315 18.24 -0.99 1.86
N ASP A 316 17.09 -0.37 2.14
CA ASP A 316 16.91 0.43 3.35
C ASP A 316 16.29 -0.42 4.45
N GLY A 317 16.97 -0.51 5.60
CA GLY A 317 16.49 -1.22 6.78
C GLY A 317 15.27 -0.52 7.38
N ALA A 318 14.37 -1.29 8.00
CA ALA A 318 13.11 -0.78 8.53
C ALA A 318 13.28 0.49 9.37
N PHE A 319 12.43 1.49 9.15
CA PHE A 319 12.44 2.80 9.82
C PHE A 319 13.71 3.63 9.61
N THR A 320 14.46 3.40 8.53
CA THR A 320 15.60 4.25 8.16
C THR A 320 15.13 5.53 7.51
N THR A 321 15.66 6.66 7.98
CA THR A 321 15.50 7.96 7.32
C THR A 321 16.71 8.21 6.42
N VAL A 322 16.47 8.54 5.15
CA VAL A 322 17.49 8.83 4.13
C VAL A 322 17.47 10.32 3.81
N ILE A 323 18.62 10.98 3.91
CA ILE A 323 18.77 12.42 3.65
C ILE A 323 19.94 12.64 2.69
N GLY A 324 19.70 13.38 1.62
CA GLY A 324 20.71 13.71 0.62
C GLY A 324 20.80 12.68 -0.50
N ARG A 325 21.90 12.72 -1.28
CA ARG A 325 21.97 12.09 -2.60
C ARG A 325 22.94 10.90 -2.66
N HIS A 326 22.45 9.71 -2.32
CA HIS A 326 23.23 8.49 -2.22
C HIS A 326 23.47 7.82 -3.58
N LYS A 327 24.75 7.70 -3.97
CA LYS A 327 25.18 7.06 -5.23
C LYS A 327 25.96 5.75 -5.05
N CYS A 328 26.11 5.27 -3.81
CA CYS A 328 27.03 4.18 -3.48
C CYS A 328 26.37 2.80 -3.31
N HIS A 329 25.08 2.67 -3.62
CA HIS A 329 24.29 1.45 -3.43
C HIS A 329 24.28 0.97 -1.97
N PRO A 330 23.70 1.74 -1.03
CA PRO A 330 23.72 1.41 0.40
C PRO A 330 22.87 0.17 0.72
N ASP A 331 23.35 -0.62 1.68
CA ASP A 331 22.59 -1.69 2.35
C ASP A 331 22.58 -1.41 3.85
N THR A 332 21.43 -1.01 4.37
CA THR A 332 21.21 -0.75 5.80
C THR A 332 20.30 -1.81 6.42
N SER A 333 20.12 -2.98 5.78
CA SER A 333 19.17 -4.03 6.19
C SER A 333 19.36 -4.49 7.64
N SER A 334 20.61 -4.51 8.10
CA SER A 334 20.99 -4.89 9.47
C SER A 334 20.88 -3.76 10.50
N PHE A 335 20.56 -2.53 10.10
CA PHE A 335 20.55 -1.35 10.96
C PHE A 335 19.17 -0.67 10.95
N PRO A 336 18.12 -1.27 11.54
CA PRO A 336 16.81 -0.63 11.58
C PRO A 336 16.84 0.66 12.39
N PHE A 337 15.89 1.56 12.16
CA PHE A 337 15.78 2.86 12.84
C PHE A 337 17.02 3.75 12.67
N SER A 338 17.72 3.65 11.54
CA SER A 338 18.91 4.45 11.32
C SER A 338 18.61 5.80 10.68
N LEU A 339 19.57 6.71 10.79
CA LEU A 339 19.62 7.91 9.95
C LEU A 339 20.79 7.75 8.98
N LEU A 340 20.50 7.77 7.68
CA LEU A 340 21.45 7.69 6.59
C LEU A 340 21.56 9.08 5.95
N ILE A 341 22.75 9.66 6.01
CA ILE A 341 23.00 11.04 5.57
C ILE A 341 24.09 11.02 4.51
N GLU A 342 23.84 11.67 3.38
CA GLU A 342 24.89 11.95 2.42
C GLU A 342 25.69 13.18 2.87
N GLN A 343 27.01 13.02 2.93
CA GLN A 343 27.95 14.10 3.20
C GLN A 343 29.22 13.89 2.38
N GLU A 344 29.60 14.88 1.58
CA GLU A 344 30.82 14.89 0.75
C GLU A 344 30.90 13.70 -0.22
N GLY A 345 29.77 13.31 -0.81
CA GLY A 345 29.64 12.18 -1.72
C GLY A 345 29.69 10.81 -1.04
N GLN A 346 29.60 10.77 0.29
CA GLN A 346 29.69 9.56 1.10
C GLN A 346 28.41 9.33 1.90
N SER A 347 28.07 8.06 2.10
CA SER A 347 26.91 7.66 2.89
C SER A 347 27.30 7.40 4.34
N TRP A 348 26.87 8.29 5.24
CA TRP A 348 27.13 8.22 6.67
C TRP A 348 25.92 7.64 7.39
N LEU A 349 26.12 6.57 8.14
CA LEU A 349 25.07 5.94 8.92
C LEU A 349 25.19 6.33 10.40
N MET A 350 24.05 6.64 11.00
CA MET A 350 23.86 6.75 12.45
C MET A 350 22.91 5.64 12.88
N PRO A 351 23.43 4.47 13.32
CA PRO A 351 22.61 3.35 13.74
C PRO A 351 21.66 3.72 14.87
N ALA A 352 20.44 3.18 14.83
CA ALA A 352 19.44 3.30 15.89
C ALA A 352 18.94 4.73 16.18
N ALA A 353 19.38 5.75 15.43
CA ALA A 353 19.14 7.16 15.72
C ALA A 353 17.64 7.50 15.84
N ASN A 354 16.80 6.91 15.00
CA ASN A 354 15.37 7.17 14.99
C ASN A 354 14.61 6.59 16.19
N LEU A 355 15.20 5.66 16.97
CA LEU A 355 14.57 5.17 18.20
C LEU A 355 14.42 6.26 19.27
N ALA A 356 15.28 7.27 19.24
CA ALA A 356 15.25 8.42 20.13
C ALA A 356 14.49 9.63 19.53
N ALA A 357 13.92 9.49 18.33
CA ALA A 357 13.26 10.60 17.63
C ALA A 357 11.74 10.57 17.86
N CYS A 358 11.11 11.75 17.86
CA CYS A 358 9.64 11.86 17.96
C CYS A 358 8.92 11.34 16.70
N GLY A 359 9.63 11.29 15.57
CA GLY A 359 9.10 10.91 14.25
C GLY A 359 8.40 9.54 14.23
N PRO A 360 9.10 8.43 14.52
CA PRO A 360 8.50 7.10 14.49
C PRO A 360 7.30 6.94 15.43
N LYS A 361 7.38 7.47 16.67
CA LYS A 361 6.27 7.45 17.64
C LYS A 361 5.00 8.08 17.05
N ARG A 362 5.17 9.21 16.36
CA ARG A 362 4.08 9.89 15.66
C ARG A 362 3.52 9.06 14.50
N ASP A 363 4.37 8.36 13.75
CA ASP A 363 3.90 7.55 12.62
C ASP A 363 3.08 6.35 13.08
N PHE A 364 3.56 5.63 14.10
CA PHE A 364 2.83 4.49 14.69
C PHE A 364 1.44 4.88 15.18
N ALA A 365 1.27 6.08 15.75
CA ALA A 365 -0.03 6.61 16.14
C ALA A 365 -0.88 7.06 14.93
N LYS A 366 -0.25 7.60 13.89
CA LYS A 366 -0.94 8.15 12.71
C LYS A 366 -1.57 7.08 11.82
N TRP A 367 -0.93 5.94 11.61
CA TRP A 367 -1.42 4.95 10.64
C TRP A 367 -2.79 4.36 11.02
N PRO A 368 -3.02 3.90 12.26
CA PRO A 368 -4.35 3.44 12.69
C PRO A 368 -5.40 4.56 12.62
N ALA A 369 -5.03 5.78 13.03
CA ALA A 369 -5.95 6.93 13.01
C ALA A 369 -6.33 7.38 11.59
N ARG A 370 -5.57 6.96 10.58
CA ARG A 370 -5.80 7.25 9.15
C ARG A 370 -6.29 6.04 8.39
N ASP A 371 -6.55 4.92 9.05
CA ASP A 371 -7.10 3.73 8.40
C ASP A 371 -8.54 3.98 7.97
N ARG A 372 -8.73 4.07 6.64
CA ARG A 372 -10.03 4.30 6.00
C ARG A 372 -10.55 3.03 5.32
N ARG A 373 -9.93 1.89 5.59
CA ARG A 373 -10.35 0.61 5.04
C ARG A 373 -11.75 0.25 5.51
N ASP A 374 -12.55 -0.27 4.60
CA ASP A 374 -13.92 -0.73 4.89
C ASP A 374 -14.00 -2.23 5.20
N ALA A 375 -15.22 -2.72 5.45
CA ALA A 375 -15.50 -4.12 5.76
C ALA A 375 -15.17 -5.10 4.61
N HIS A 376 -14.95 -4.61 3.39
CA HIS A 376 -14.55 -5.39 2.23
C HIS A 376 -13.04 -5.35 1.98
N ALA A 377 -12.27 -4.62 2.78
CA ALA A 377 -10.82 -4.59 2.66
C ALA A 377 -10.21 -5.97 2.99
N THR A 378 -9.29 -6.42 2.13
CA THR A 378 -8.69 -7.76 2.22
C THR A 378 -7.24 -7.73 2.72
N ASP A 379 -6.55 -6.58 2.62
CA ASP A 379 -5.19 -6.41 3.14
C ASP A 379 -5.14 -6.65 4.66
N LEU A 380 -4.24 -7.51 5.11
CA LEU A 380 -3.97 -7.73 6.54
C LEU A 380 -2.84 -6.79 6.98
N ILE A 381 -3.13 -5.93 7.96
CA ILE A 381 -2.20 -4.88 8.37
C ILE A 381 -2.11 -4.83 9.90
N ARG A 382 -0.88 -5.02 10.40
CA ARG A 382 -0.50 -4.83 11.80
C ARG A 382 0.22 -3.50 11.96
N PHE A 383 -0.20 -2.69 12.93
CA PHE A 383 0.36 -1.35 13.18
C PHE A 383 1.32 -1.29 14.37
N GLU A 384 1.41 -2.35 15.17
CA GLU A 384 2.16 -2.34 16.42
C GLU A 384 3.67 -2.14 16.21
N ALA A 385 4.28 -1.34 17.10
CA ALA A 385 5.71 -1.06 17.10
C ALA A 385 6.50 -2.20 17.77
N GLU A 386 5.93 -2.78 18.81
CA GLU A 386 6.48 -3.91 19.54
C GLU A 386 6.09 -5.22 18.87
N ASN A 387 6.98 -5.76 18.05
CA ASN A 387 6.76 -7.00 17.33
C ASN A 387 8.07 -7.78 17.11
N PRO A 388 7.99 -9.11 16.91
CA PRO A 388 9.17 -9.95 16.67
C PRO A 388 9.98 -9.56 15.43
N TYR A 389 9.33 -9.14 14.34
CA TYR A 389 9.99 -8.76 13.08
C TYR A 389 11.01 -7.62 13.28
N LEU A 390 10.63 -6.59 14.03
CA LEU A 390 11.52 -5.49 14.39
C LEU A 390 12.50 -5.88 15.49
N ALA A 391 12.04 -6.64 16.49
CA ALA A 391 12.88 -7.06 17.62
C ALA A 391 14.09 -7.90 17.16
N GLU A 392 13.92 -8.79 16.19
CA GLU A 392 15.03 -9.54 15.59
C GLU A 392 16.02 -8.67 14.82
N ARG A 393 15.53 -7.63 14.15
CA ARG A 393 16.39 -6.69 13.42
C ARG A 393 17.16 -5.79 14.39
N ILE A 394 16.51 -5.38 15.48
CA ILE A 394 17.16 -4.65 16.58
C ILE A 394 18.26 -5.52 17.21
N ALA A 395 17.99 -6.79 17.50
CA ALA A 395 18.97 -7.71 18.05
C ALA A 395 20.17 -7.91 17.11
N ARG A 396 19.91 -8.10 15.80
CA ARG A 396 20.96 -8.18 14.78
C ARG A 396 21.78 -6.89 14.66
N GLY A 397 21.11 -5.74 14.67
CA GLY A 397 21.78 -4.43 14.64
C GLY A 397 22.64 -4.18 15.87
N LEU A 398 22.17 -4.60 17.05
CA LEU A 398 22.94 -4.56 18.29
C LEU A 398 24.23 -5.39 18.18
N ALA A 399 24.10 -6.67 17.84
CA ALA A 399 25.23 -7.59 17.71
C ALA A 399 26.26 -7.09 16.68
N LEU A 400 25.79 -6.61 15.53
CA LEU A 400 26.66 -6.06 14.48
C LEU A 400 27.36 -4.77 14.96
N CYS A 401 26.66 -3.88 15.66
CA CYS A 401 27.29 -2.68 16.20
C CYS A 401 28.36 -3.01 17.24
N GLU A 402 28.14 -4.02 18.10
CA GLU A 402 29.13 -4.50 19.07
C GLU A 402 30.35 -5.13 18.39
N GLU A 403 30.14 -5.95 17.36
CA GLU A 403 31.22 -6.51 16.54
C GLU A 403 32.06 -5.43 15.87
N LEU A 404 31.41 -4.46 15.22
CA LEU A 404 32.08 -3.34 14.55
C LEU A 404 32.83 -2.45 15.55
N GLN A 405 32.25 -2.23 16.74
CA GLN A 405 32.89 -1.46 17.81
C GLN A 405 34.13 -2.16 18.36
N ALA A 406 34.12 -3.48 18.46
CA ALA A 406 35.27 -4.27 18.90
C ALA A 406 36.43 -4.26 17.88
N LYS A 407 36.10 -4.18 16.58
CA LYS A 407 37.08 -4.13 15.47
C LYS A 407 37.54 -2.71 15.12
N ALA A 408 36.95 -1.67 15.71
CA ALA A 408 37.25 -0.28 15.37
C ALA A 408 38.67 0.12 15.80
N THR A 409 39.50 0.53 14.84
CA THR A 409 40.87 1.02 15.08
C THR A 409 41.01 2.54 15.00
N GLY A 410 39.92 3.26 14.73
CA GLY A 410 39.89 4.71 14.60
C GLY A 410 38.49 5.31 14.83
N ASP A 411 38.31 6.57 14.43
CA ASP A 411 37.06 7.31 14.67
C ASP A 411 35.94 6.99 13.67
N VAL A 412 36.26 6.26 12.60
CA VAL A 412 35.30 5.85 11.57
C VAL A 412 35.50 4.38 11.25
N VAL A 413 34.39 3.64 11.24
CA VAL A 413 34.30 2.27 10.74
C VAL A 413 33.62 2.29 9.38
N ILE A 414 34.13 1.48 8.45
CA ILE A 414 33.51 1.28 7.14
C ILE A 414 32.94 -0.13 7.08
N HIS A 415 31.64 -0.24 6.81
CA HIS A 415 30.93 -1.51 6.67
C HIS A 415 29.96 -1.42 5.49
N GLN A 416 30.03 -2.35 4.53
CA GLN A 416 29.16 -2.36 3.35
C GLN A 416 29.06 -0.99 2.63
N ARG A 417 30.21 -0.30 2.49
CA ARG A 417 30.32 1.06 1.89
C ARG A 417 29.66 2.19 2.70
N LEU A 418 29.11 1.88 3.87
CA LEU A 418 28.63 2.87 4.83
C LEU A 418 29.78 3.31 5.74
N ARG A 419 29.80 4.60 6.07
CA ARG A 419 30.74 5.18 7.04
C ARG A 419 30.02 5.42 8.34
N ILE A 420 30.56 4.93 9.44
CA ILE A 420 29.94 5.05 10.77
C ILE A 420 30.97 5.64 11.72
N ARG A 421 30.64 6.76 12.35
CA ARG A 421 31.51 7.32 13.41
C ARG A 421 31.48 6.38 14.62
N THR A 422 32.63 6.09 15.21
CA THR A 422 32.73 5.19 16.37
C THR A 422 31.90 5.71 17.56
N ALA A 423 31.78 7.02 17.74
CA ALA A 423 30.88 7.61 18.74
C ALA A 423 29.39 7.28 18.48
N MET A 424 28.98 7.22 17.20
CA MET A 424 27.61 6.86 16.82
C MET A 424 27.35 5.36 16.94
N LEU A 425 28.35 4.49 16.73
CA LEU A 425 28.26 3.07 17.07
C LEU A 425 27.96 2.87 18.56
N ARG A 426 28.74 3.50 19.45
CA ARG A 426 28.50 3.41 20.90
C ARG A 426 27.13 3.93 21.32
N ARG A 427 26.64 5.00 20.67
CA ARG A 427 25.27 5.50 20.90
C ARG A 427 24.23 4.50 20.41
N GLY A 428 24.42 3.95 19.20
CA GLY A 428 23.55 2.95 18.61
C GLY A 428 23.39 1.70 19.47
N ILE A 429 24.49 1.18 20.02
CA ILE A 429 24.48 0.04 20.97
C ILE A 429 23.57 0.33 22.17
N ARG A 430 23.67 1.53 22.78
CA ARG A 430 22.81 1.90 23.92
C ARG A 430 21.34 1.95 23.53
N LEU A 431 21.02 2.57 22.39
CA LEU A 431 19.63 2.70 21.92
C LEU A 431 19.03 1.35 21.52
N TYR A 432 19.79 0.50 20.83
CA TYR A 432 19.31 -0.84 20.50
C TYR A 432 19.11 -1.72 21.73
N ARG A 433 19.95 -1.62 22.76
CA ARG A 433 19.72 -2.33 24.04
C ARG A 433 18.39 -1.90 24.67
N LEU A 434 18.14 -0.60 24.80
CA LEU A 434 16.86 -0.10 25.32
C LEU A 434 15.67 -0.57 24.48
N ALA A 435 15.78 -0.47 23.15
CA ALA A 435 14.71 -0.91 22.27
C ALA A 435 14.47 -2.41 22.36
N TYR A 436 15.53 -3.23 22.46
CA TYR A 436 15.39 -4.67 22.62
C TYR A 436 14.66 -5.04 23.92
N GLU A 437 15.03 -4.44 25.05
CA GLU A 437 14.35 -4.63 26.34
C GLU A 437 12.87 -4.20 26.25
N ARG A 438 12.58 -3.05 25.61
CA ARG A 438 11.21 -2.60 25.35
C ARG A 438 10.41 -3.63 24.55
N GLN A 439 10.97 -4.15 23.45
CA GLN A 439 10.29 -5.17 22.63
C GLN A 439 9.99 -6.42 23.45
N LEU A 440 10.99 -6.94 24.18
CA LEU A 440 10.89 -8.16 24.95
C LEU A 440 9.85 -8.02 26.08
N GLY A 441 9.97 -6.98 26.90
CA GLY A 441 9.06 -6.74 28.02
C GLY A 441 7.61 -6.51 27.58
N ALA A 442 7.38 -5.80 26.47
CA ALA A 442 6.03 -5.58 25.94
C ALA A 442 5.37 -6.89 25.47
N MET A 443 6.10 -7.75 24.76
CA MET A 443 5.56 -9.03 24.30
C MET A 443 5.33 -10.02 25.45
N LEU A 444 6.20 -10.03 26.47
CA LEU A 444 5.96 -10.81 27.70
C LEU A 444 4.73 -10.30 28.46
N ALA A 445 4.51 -8.98 28.48
CA ALA A 445 3.37 -8.39 29.18
C ALA A 445 2.01 -8.74 28.55
N ALA A 446 1.96 -9.05 27.25
CA ALA A 446 0.73 -9.47 26.56
C ALA A 446 0.15 -10.78 27.12
N SER A 447 0.93 -11.56 27.88
CA SER A 447 0.48 -12.74 28.66
C SER A 447 -0.29 -13.76 27.83
N LYS A 448 0.21 -14.07 26.63
CA LYS A 448 -0.38 -15.08 25.73
C LYS A 448 0.33 -16.42 25.90
N THR A 449 -0.40 -17.51 25.63
CA THR A 449 0.19 -18.85 25.56
C THR A 449 1.23 -18.88 24.43
N PRO A 450 2.52 -19.16 24.73
CA PRO A 450 3.58 -19.18 23.74
C PRO A 450 3.37 -20.31 22.71
N ASP A 451 3.58 -20.01 21.44
CA ASP A 451 3.60 -21.01 20.35
C ASP A 451 5.03 -21.15 19.80
N PRO A 452 5.62 -22.36 19.79
CA PRO A 452 6.98 -22.61 19.32
C PRO A 452 7.25 -22.20 17.87
N LEU A 453 6.21 -22.11 17.02
CA LEU A 453 6.38 -21.62 15.65
C LEU A 453 6.84 -20.16 15.58
N GLY A 454 6.69 -19.40 16.67
CA GLY A 454 7.16 -18.02 16.78
C GLY A 454 8.64 -17.86 17.13
N GLU A 455 9.35 -18.91 17.52
CA GLU A 455 10.71 -18.83 18.08
C GLU A 455 11.79 -18.47 17.04
N GLY A 456 11.55 -18.85 15.78
CA GLY A 456 12.46 -18.63 14.65
C GLY A 456 12.33 -17.25 14.00
N GLY A 457 12.92 -17.11 12.81
CA GLY A 457 12.97 -15.85 12.06
C GLY A 457 11.60 -15.28 11.67
N TRP A 458 11.52 -13.96 11.48
CA TRP A 458 10.29 -13.25 11.11
C TRP A 458 10.40 -12.40 9.84
N THR A 459 9.29 -12.31 9.10
CA THR A 459 9.13 -11.49 7.90
C THR A 459 7.92 -10.56 7.98
N ASP A 460 7.93 -9.51 7.15
CA ASP A 460 6.83 -8.57 6.97
C ASP A 460 6.34 -8.68 5.52
N LEU A 461 5.19 -9.32 5.32
CA LEU A 461 4.55 -9.51 4.03
C LEU A 461 3.73 -8.26 3.67
N CYS A 462 4.40 -7.11 3.56
CA CYS A 462 3.78 -5.80 3.28
C CYS A 462 2.58 -5.48 4.19
N GLY A 463 2.78 -5.49 5.50
CA GLY A 463 1.72 -5.16 6.47
C GLY A 463 1.49 -6.26 7.50
N LEU A 464 1.76 -7.51 7.15
CA LEU A 464 1.50 -8.68 7.99
C LEU A 464 2.81 -9.30 8.48
N TYR A 465 3.02 -9.27 9.79
CA TYR A 465 4.15 -9.95 10.43
C TYR A 465 3.86 -11.44 10.58
N MET A 466 4.78 -12.29 10.11
CA MET A 466 4.64 -13.74 10.23
C MET A 466 5.98 -14.41 10.51
N PRO A 467 5.99 -15.52 11.28
CA PRO A 467 7.16 -16.38 11.37
C PRO A 467 7.49 -16.97 10.00
N VAL A 468 8.78 -17.02 9.66
CA VAL A 468 9.29 -17.59 8.40
C VAL A 468 8.89 -19.05 8.25
N ALA A 469 8.82 -19.82 9.35
CA ALA A 469 8.35 -21.20 9.32
C ALA A 469 6.89 -21.32 8.85
N VAL A 470 6.01 -20.42 9.31
CA VAL A 470 4.60 -20.38 8.90
C VAL A 470 4.47 -19.96 7.44
N VAL A 471 5.27 -18.99 6.98
CA VAL A 471 5.32 -18.60 5.57
C VAL A 471 5.80 -19.74 4.69
N ASN A 472 6.87 -20.45 5.09
CA ASN A 472 7.39 -21.58 4.34
C ASN A 472 6.38 -22.73 4.24
N ALA A 473 5.67 -23.05 5.32
CA ALA A 473 4.61 -24.04 5.32
C ALA A 473 3.47 -23.66 4.35
N LEU A 474 3.08 -22.38 4.30
CA LEU A 474 2.11 -21.88 3.32
C LEU A 474 2.64 -22.01 1.88
N LEU A 475 3.89 -21.63 1.64
CA LEU A 475 4.52 -21.76 0.32
C LEU A 475 4.60 -23.21 -0.14
N GLU A 476 4.93 -24.14 0.76
CA GLU A 476 4.94 -25.59 0.49
C GLU A 476 3.54 -26.11 0.19
N ALA A 477 2.54 -25.73 0.99
CA ALA A 477 1.16 -26.11 0.76
C ALA A 477 0.61 -25.59 -0.58
N ILE A 478 1.00 -24.39 -1.00
CA ILE A 478 0.70 -23.88 -2.34
C ILE A 478 1.42 -24.74 -3.38
N ALA A 479 2.72 -24.95 -3.23
CA ALA A 479 3.57 -25.65 -4.20
C ALA A 479 3.18 -27.13 -4.40
N ASP A 480 2.73 -27.84 -3.36
CA ASP A 480 2.25 -29.22 -3.47
C ASP A 480 0.78 -29.31 -3.91
N GLY A 481 -0.02 -28.28 -3.62
CA GLY A 481 -1.43 -28.18 -4.01
C GLY A 481 -2.44 -28.52 -2.92
N SER A 482 -1.98 -28.76 -1.70
CA SER A 482 -2.86 -28.83 -0.53
C SER A 482 -3.58 -27.50 -0.28
N CYS A 483 -2.92 -26.37 -0.57
CA CYS A 483 -3.55 -25.05 -0.68
C CYS A 483 -3.97 -24.81 -2.15
N ALA A 484 -5.22 -25.17 -2.47
CA ALA A 484 -5.69 -25.27 -3.87
C ALA A 484 -6.48 -24.07 -4.42
N SER A 485 -6.76 -23.03 -3.63
CA SER A 485 -7.58 -21.87 -4.02
C SER A 485 -7.12 -20.57 -3.35
N LEU A 486 -7.52 -19.41 -3.88
CA LEU A 486 -7.20 -18.12 -3.24
C LEU A 486 -7.91 -17.95 -1.89
N GLU A 487 -9.07 -18.59 -1.72
CA GLU A 487 -9.76 -18.66 -0.42
C GLU A 487 -8.92 -19.39 0.62
N HIS A 488 -8.30 -20.54 0.27
CA HIS A 488 -7.39 -21.24 1.18
C HIS A 488 -6.16 -20.41 1.54
N VAL A 489 -5.55 -19.70 0.57
CA VAL A 489 -4.43 -18.79 0.83
C VAL A 489 -4.86 -17.69 1.79
N THR A 490 -6.01 -17.06 1.53
CA THR A 490 -6.57 -16.00 2.37
C THR A 490 -6.87 -16.51 3.79
N ALA A 491 -7.45 -17.71 3.91
CA ALA A 491 -7.73 -18.33 5.20
C ALA A 491 -6.44 -18.61 5.98
N ALA A 492 -5.41 -19.17 5.34
CA ALA A 492 -4.12 -19.42 5.99
C ALA A 492 -3.45 -18.14 6.50
N LEU A 493 -3.51 -17.05 5.72
CA LEU A 493 -3.00 -15.73 6.14
C LEU A 493 -3.80 -15.17 7.33
N ARG A 494 -5.13 -15.28 7.31
CA ARG A 494 -6.00 -14.85 8.43
C ARG A 494 -5.79 -15.68 9.69
N ASP A 495 -5.61 -16.99 9.56
CA ASP A 495 -5.33 -17.88 10.68
C ASP A 495 -3.96 -17.60 11.30
N ALA A 496 -2.96 -17.26 10.48
CA ALA A 496 -1.67 -16.82 10.97
C ALA A 496 -1.77 -15.46 11.70
N ASP A 497 -2.53 -14.51 11.14
CA ASP A 497 -2.78 -13.21 11.77
C ASP A 497 -3.52 -13.36 13.11
N ALA A 498 -4.53 -14.21 13.19
CA ALA A 498 -5.26 -14.49 14.43
C ALA A 498 -4.36 -15.13 15.52
N ARG A 499 -3.40 -15.97 15.12
CA ARG A 499 -2.42 -16.62 16.01
C ARG A 499 -1.21 -15.75 16.35
N TYR A 500 -1.04 -14.59 15.70
CA TYR A 500 0.09 -13.69 15.91
C TYR A 500 0.45 -13.45 17.40
N PRO A 501 -0.51 -13.17 18.31
CA PRO A 501 -0.16 -12.92 19.72
C PRO A 501 0.52 -14.12 20.41
N HIS A 502 0.22 -15.36 19.99
CA HIS A 502 0.84 -16.58 20.50
C HIS A 502 2.25 -16.77 19.95
N TYR A 503 2.45 -16.49 18.66
CA TYR A 503 3.78 -16.48 18.05
C TYR A 503 4.70 -15.43 18.67
N ALA A 504 4.18 -14.21 18.92
CA ALA A 504 4.94 -13.16 19.58
C ALA A 504 5.35 -13.54 21.01
N ALA A 505 4.46 -14.19 21.76
CA ALA A 505 4.80 -14.73 23.08
C ALA A 505 5.83 -15.88 23.01
N GLY A 506 5.73 -16.75 22.00
CA GLY A 506 6.73 -17.78 21.67
C GLY A 506 8.11 -17.18 21.47
N TRP A 507 8.22 -16.17 20.61
CA TRP A 507 9.44 -15.43 20.37
C TRP A 507 10.02 -14.85 21.67
N ALA A 508 9.19 -14.14 22.44
CA ALA A 508 9.63 -13.44 23.64
C ALA A 508 10.14 -14.41 24.72
N LEU A 509 9.42 -15.51 24.95
CA LEU A 509 9.83 -16.52 25.93
C LEU A 509 11.11 -17.22 25.50
N ALA A 510 11.26 -17.57 24.22
CA ALA A 510 12.48 -18.20 23.71
C ALA A 510 13.70 -17.30 23.84
N ARG A 511 13.55 -16.00 23.52
CA ARG A 511 14.64 -15.02 23.69
C ARG A 511 15.03 -14.82 25.15
N LEU A 512 14.07 -14.75 26.07
CA LEU A 512 14.38 -14.66 27.50
C LEU A 512 15.06 -15.94 28.01
N THR A 513 14.61 -17.11 27.55
CA THR A 513 15.23 -18.41 27.86
C THR A 513 16.69 -18.45 27.41
N GLU A 514 16.97 -17.96 26.20
CA GLU A 514 18.32 -17.86 25.65
C GLU A 514 19.21 -16.91 26.47
N GLN A 515 18.68 -15.77 26.90
CA GLN A 515 19.40 -14.81 27.74
C GLN A 515 19.75 -15.36 29.12
N LEU A 516 18.84 -16.13 29.74
CA LEU A 516 19.03 -16.69 31.08
C LEU A 516 19.80 -18.03 31.07
N GLY A 517 19.81 -18.74 29.94
CA GLY A 517 20.37 -20.08 29.82
C GLY A 517 19.53 -21.19 30.48
N HIS A 518 18.30 -20.88 30.91
CA HIS A 518 17.33 -21.83 31.46
C HIS A 518 15.89 -21.33 31.27
N THR A 519 14.91 -22.19 31.50
CA THR A 519 13.49 -21.81 31.46
C THR A 519 13.21 -20.69 32.47
N PRO A 520 12.67 -19.54 32.05
CA PRO A 520 12.40 -18.42 32.93
C PRO A 520 11.34 -18.74 33.99
N THR A 521 11.61 -18.39 35.23
CA THR A 521 10.63 -18.41 36.32
C THR A 521 9.63 -17.25 36.19
N PRO A 522 8.45 -17.32 36.83
CA PRO A 522 7.51 -16.19 36.84
C PRO A 522 8.12 -14.87 37.35
N GLY A 523 9.05 -14.93 38.31
CA GLY A 523 9.72 -13.73 38.82
C GLY A 523 10.72 -13.12 37.83
N GLU A 524 11.39 -13.95 37.03
CA GLU A 524 12.30 -13.47 35.97
C GLU A 524 11.52 -12.88 34.79
N ILE A 525 10.38 -13.46 34.43
CA ILE A 525 9.46 -12.88 33.46
C ILE A 525 9.01 -11.49 33.94
N GLU A 526 8.62 -11.36 35.22
CA GLU A 526 8.22 -10.06 35.76
C GLU A 526 9.38 -9.06 35.80
N THR A 527 10.59 -9.52 36.08
CA THR A 527 11.80 -8.68 36.03
C THR A 527 12.06 -8.17 34.61
N ALA A 528 11.94 -9.02 33.59
CA ALA A 528 12.07 -8.63 32.18
C ALA A 528 10.96 -7.65 31.74
N ARG A 529 9.73 -7.84 32.23
CA ARG A 529 8.61 -6.89 32.00
C ARG A 529 8.90 -5.52 32.60
N ALA A 530 9.37 -5.48 33.85
CA ALA A 530 9.75 -4.25 34.52
C ALA A 530 10.92 -3.54 33.81
N ALA A 531 11.92 -4.30 33.36
CA ALA A 531 13.04 -3.77 32.56
C ALA A 531 12.55 -3.17 31.23
N GLY A 532 11.65 -3.85 30.53
CA GLY A 532 11.07 -3.35 29.29
C GLY A 532 10.25 -2.07 29.47
N LEU A 533 9.49 -1.96 30.57
CA LEU A 533 8.77 -0.73 30.91
C LEU A 533 9.73 0.43 31.18
N ALA A 534 10.77 0.20 31.99
CA ALA A 534 11.78 1.22 32.27
C ALA A 534 12.55 1.65 31.00
N ALA A 535 12.83 0.71 30.09
CA ALA A 535 13.46 1.02 28.82
C ALA A 535 12.52 1.81 27.88
N ALA A 536 11.23 1.52 27.89
CA ALA A 536 10.22 2.28 27.15
C ALA A 536 10.14 3.72 27.66
N GLU A 537 10.10 3.92 28.97
CA GLU A 537 10.10 5.26 29.59
C GLU A 537 11.34 6.07 29.20
N GLN A 538 12.53 5.44 29.17
CA GLN A 538 13.76 6.11 28.76
C GLN A 538 13.73 6.53 27.27
N LEU A 539 13.30 5.64 26.37
CA LEU A 539 13.17 5.98 24.95
C LEU A 539 12.12 7.07 24.72
N ASP A 540 11.01 7.01 25.45
CA ASP A 540 9.95 8.00 25.37
C ASP A 540 10.41 9.37 25.88
N ALA A 541 11.23 9.41 26.94
CA ALA A 541 11.85 10.65 27.42
C ALA A 541 12.79 11.26 26.36
N LEU A 542 13.62 10.43 25.70
CA LEU A 542 14.48 10.89 24.60
C LEU A 542 13.67 11.44 23.42
N ALA A 543 12.58 10.77 23.04
CA ALA A 543 11.69 11.24 21.98
C ALA A 543 10.95 12.53 22.38
N ALA A 544 10.63 12.71 23.67
CA ALA A 544 10.06 13.95 24.18
C ALA A 544 11.09 15.09 24.17
N ASP A 545 12.36 14.82 24.47
CA ASP A 545 13.46 15.79 24.33
C ASP A 545 13.63 16.25 22.88
N ASP A 546 13.62 15.31 21.94
CA ASP A 546 13.68 15.59 20.50
C ASP A 546 12.49 16.48 20.06
N LEU A 547 11.27 16.16 20.52
CA LEU A 547 10.09 16.99 20.24
C LEU A 547 10.19 18.39 20.85
N ARG A 548 10.78 18.52 22.05
CA ARG A 548 11.02 19.84 22.68
C ARG A 548 11.96 20.69 21.84
N ALA A 549 12.99 20.10 21.23
CA ALA A 549 13.89 20.83 20.33
C ALA A 549 13.15 21.36 19.09
N GLU A 550 12.23 20.59 18.53
CA GLU A 550 11.36 21.01 17.41
C GLU A 550 10.35 22.12 17.77
N ASN A 551 10.16 22.37 19.07
CA ASN A 551 9.27 23.40 19.62
C ASN A 551 10.05 24.55 20.29
N ALA A 552 11.37 24.61 20.10
CA ALA A 552 12.19 25.69 20.65
C ALA A 552 11.83 27.05 20.04
N PRO A 553 12.04 28.18 20.74
CA PRO A 553 11.76 29.52 20.21
C PRO A 553 12.44 29.82 18.87
N SER A 554 13.61 29.22 18.59
CA SER A 554 14.29 29.33 17.30
C SER A 554 13.50 28.73 16.12
N MET A 555 12.50 27.89 16.39
CA MET A 555 11.60 27.31 15.40
C MET A 555 10.34 28.17 15.18
N ALA A 556 10.11 29.19 16.00
CA ALA A 556 9.00 30.15 15.85
C ALA A 556 9.31 31.26 14.83
N VAL A 557 10.31 31.07 13.97
CA VAL A 557 10.62 32.01 12.87
C VAL A 557 9.41 32.10 11.93
N GLY A 558 8.88 33.31 11.77
CA GLY A 558 7.72 33.60 10.92
C GLY A 558 6.35 33.59 11.63
N TYR A 559 6.30 33.28 12.93
CA TYR A 559 5.09 33.40 13.75
C TYR A 559 4.99 34.80 14.38
N GLY A 560 3.78 35.22 14.74
CA GLY A 560 3.53 36.51 15.39
C GLY A 560 4.04 37.71 14.60
N LEU A 561 3.87 37.68 13.26
CA LEU A 561 4.49 38.62 12.30
C LEU A 561 4.33 40.11 12.69
N ASP A 562 3.17 40.48 13.22
CA ASP A 562 2.82 41.85 13.58
C ASP A 562 3.01 42.15 15.09
N MET A 563 3.52 41.19 15.86
CA MET A 563 3.68 41.31 17.30
C MET A 563 5.10 41.79 17.65
N ALA A 564 5.18 42.78 18.54
CA ALA A 564 6.46 43.40 18.93
C ALA A 564 7.20 42.63 20.04
N ASP A 565 6.50 41.75 20.77
CA ASP A 565 7.04 41.01 21.90
C ASP A 565 7.09 39.49 21.64
N GLU A 566 8.05 38.85 22.30
CA GLU A 566 8.35 37.43 22.19
C GLU A 566 7.20 36.55 22.71
N GLU A 567 6.45 37.02 23.71
CA GLU A 567 5.38 36.27 24.33
C GLU A 567 4.22 36.07 23.36
N ALA A 568 3.80 37.14 22.68
CA ALA A 568 2.78 37.08 21.65
C ALA A 568 3.22 36.24 20.43
N ARG A 569 4.49 36.31 20.03
CA ARG A 569 5.04 35.42 18.99
C ARG A 569 4.92 33.95 19.38
N MET A 570 5.32 33.62 20.61
CA MET A 570 5.26 32.25 21.09
C MET A 570 3.82 31.79 21.30
N ALA A 571 2.90 32.67 21.70
CA ALA A 571 1.48 32.35 21.79
C ALA A 571 0.89 31.97 20.42
N ASP A 572 1.23 32.69 19.35
CA ASP A 572 0.84 32.34 17.98
C ASP A 572 1.45 30.99 17.56
N PHE A 573 2.75 30.79 17.81
CA PHE A 573 3.44 29.52 17.55
C PHE A 573 2.77 28.32 18.23
N HIS A 574 2.48 28.44 19.52
CA HIS A 574 1.83 27.37 20.29
C HIS A 574 0.40 27.11 19.83
N THR A 575 -0.37 28.16 19.56
CA THR A 575 -1.76 28.05 19.08
C THR A 575 -1.83 27.34 17.74
N VAL A 576 -1.03 27.76 16.76
CA VAL A 576 -1.03 27.17 15.41
C VAL A 576 -0.55 25.72 15.42
N ARG A 577 0.40 25.39 16.30
CA ARG A 577 0.96 24.03 16.41
C ARG A 577 0.18 23.10 17.36
N ASN A 578 -0.88 23.60 18.01
CA ASN A 578 -1.65 22.89 19.05
C ASN A 578 -0.76 22.29 20.15
N LEU A 579 0.13 23.11 20.71
CA LEU A 579 1.11 22.72 21.73
C LEU A 579 0.66 23.00 23.17
#